data_AF-A0A922XG21-F1
#
_entry.id   AF-A0A922XG21-F1
#
_cell.length_a   1.000
_cell.length_b   1.000
_cell.length_c   1.000
_cell.angle_alpha   90.00
_cell.angle_beta   90.00
_cell.angle_gamma   90.00
#
_symmetry.space_group_name_H-M   'P 1'
#
loop_
_entity.id
_entity.type
_entity.pdbx_description
1 polymer ?
#
loop_
_entity_poly.entity_id
_entity_poly.type
_entity_poly.pdbx_seq_one_letter_code
_entity_poly.pdbx_strand_id
1 'polypeptide(L)'
;MHQSSDTDARSAGQDQPVAPPAVGPARLTIGQRLACAVAAGALLAGLAVAASLVPDPDGHGTHEQLGLPACGMVVATGLPCPTCGVTTACATAAGGDLIGAAAIQPVGAIGSLVTAVLVWGLAWSAATGSRVLSALTGVLSPRLMWAGLGVLAGSWVYKLLTWNATNG
;
A
#
# COMPACT_ATOMS: atom_id res chain seq x y z
N MET A 1 -53.98 8.10 -65.99
CA MET A 1 -54.54 8.19 -64.62
C MET A 1 -54.00 6.99 -63.84
N HIS A 2 -52.78 7.08 -63.32
CA HIS A 2 -52.12 6.00 -62.60
C HIS A 2 -51.83 6.51 -61.18
N GLN A 3 -52.48 5.91 -60.20
CA GLN A 3 -52.34 6.23 -58.78
C GLN A 3 -50.94 5.84 -58.30
N SER A 4 -50.24 6.80 -57.70
CA SER A 4 -49.03 6.61 -56.89
C SER A 4 -49.44 6.54 -55.43
N SER A 5 -49.43 5.33 -54.86
CA SER A 5 -49.65 5.07 -53.44
C SER A 5 -48.30 4.76 -52.79
N ASP A 6 -48.03 5.45 -51.69
CA ASP A 6 -47.30 5.04 -50.48
C ASP A 6 -46.06 4.14 -50.64
N THR A 7 -44.93 4.45 -50.03
CA THR A 7 -44.79 4.15 -48.59
C THR A 7 -43.53 4.82 -48.05
N ASP A 8 -43.72 5.60 -46.98
CA ASP A 8 -42.69 6.08 -46.07
C ASP A 8 -41.78 4.93 -45.60
N ALA A 9 -40.55 4.91 -46.09
CA ALA A 9 -39.47 4.15 -45.49
C ALA A 9 -39.05 4.84 -44.17
N ARG A 10 -39.88 4.68 -43.14
CA ARG A 10 -39.50 4.94 -41.74
C ARG A 10 -38.29 4.07 -41.44
N SER A 11 -37.16 4.75 -41.26
CA SER A 11 -35.97 4.27 -40.57
C SER A 11 -36.40 3.61 -39.26
N ALA A 12 -36.50 2.28 -39.28
CA ALA A 12 -36.62 1.48 -38.08
C ALA A 12 -35.25 1.54 -37.38
N GLY A 13 -35.14 2.50 -36.45
CA GLY A 13 -34.02 2.57 -35.51
C GLY A 13 -33.81 1.19 -34.90
N GLN A 14 -32.61 0.66 -35.12
CA GLN A 14 -32.15 -0.57 -34.52
C GLN A 14 -31.90 -0.32 -33.02
N ASP A 15 -32.95 -0.44 -32.22
CA ASP A 15 -32.83 -0.63 -30.77
C ASP A 15 -32.28 -2.05 -30.51
N GLN A 16 -30.99 -2.23 -30.75
CA GLN A 16 -30.26 -3.39 -30.22
C GLN A 16 -30.24 -3.25 -28.68
N PRO A 17 -30.76 -4.22 -27.92
CA PRO A 17 -30.65 -4.21 -26.47
C PRO A 17 -29.16 -4.15 -26.10
N VAL A 18 -28.75 -3.07 -25.44
CA VAL A 18 -27.40 -2.98 -24.86
C VAL A 18 -27.30 -4.09 -23.82
N ALA A 19 -26.59 -5.17 -24.16
CA ALA A 19 -26.36 -6.27 -23.24
C ALA A 19 -25.71 -5.69 -21.96
N PRO A 20 -26.25 -6.00 -20.77
CA PRO A 20 -25.67 -5.49 -19.54
C PRO A 20 -24.19 -5.91 -19.47
N PRO A 21 -23.29 -5.03 -18.99
CA PRO A 21 -21.88 -5.34 -18.91
C PRO A 21 -21.70 -6.63 -18.12
N ALA A 22 -20.93 -7.56 -18.68
CA ALA A 22 -20.67 -8.85 -18.05
C ALA A 22 -20.09 -8.65 -16.64
N VAL A 23 -20.89 -8.94 -15.62
CA VAL A 23 -20.45 -8.91 -14.23
C VAL A 23 -19.50 -10.09 -14.05
N GLY A 24 -18.21 -9.80 -13.86
CA GLY A 24 -17.20 -10.84 -13.66
C GLY A 24 -17.52 -11.77 -12.48
N PRO A 25 -16.83 -12.93 -12.36
CA PRO A 25 -17.17 -13.96 -11.38
C PRO A 25 -17.30 -13.41 -9.95
N ALA A 26 -18.34 -13.86 -9.25
CA ALA A 26 -18.71 -13.37 -7.91
C ALA A 26 -17.68 -13.70 -6.81
N ARG A 27 -16.74 -14.63 -7.08
CA ARG A 27 -15.71 -15.09 -6.14
C ARG A 27 -14.35 -15.19 -6.83
N LEU A 28 -13.28 -15.11 -6.03
CA LEU A 28 -11.90 -15.31 -6.48
C LEU A 28 -11.67 -16.76 -6.96
N THR A 29 -10.87 -16.91 -8.01
CA THR A 29 -10.40 -18.21 -8.49
C THR A 29 -9.39 -18.82 -7.50
N ILE A 30 -9.13 -20.13 -7.61
CA ILE A 30 -8.12 -20.79 -6.76
C ILE A 30 -6.73 -20.15 -6.90
N GLY A 31 -6.32 -19.79 -8.12
CA GLY A 31 -5.05 -19.11 -8.36
C GLY A 31 -4.98 -17.73 -7.68
N GLN A 32 -6.08 -16.98 -7.71
CA GLN A 32 -6.16 -15.68 -7.01
C GLN A 32 -6.11 -15.85 -5.49
N ARG A 33 -6.76 -16.87 -4.95
CA ARG A 33 -6.71 -17.18 -3.51
C ARG A 33 -5.29 -17.57 -3.07
N LEU A 34 -4.59 -18.37 -3.86
CA LEU A 34 -3.19 -18.72 -3.62
C LEU A 34 -2.29 -17.47 -3.67
N ALA A 35 -2.49 -16.58 -4.66
CA ALA A 35 -1.77 -15.32 -4.72
C ALA A 35 -2.02 -14.45 -3.48
N CYS A 36 -3.26 -14.34 -3.00
CA CYS A 36 -3.57 -13.65 -1.76
C CYS A 36 -2.88 -14.29 -0.55
N ALA A 37 -2.86 -15.62 -0.46
CA ALA A 37 -2.20 -16.32 0.64
C ALA A 37 -0.68 -16.08 0.65
N VAL A 38 -0.03 -16.14 -0.51
CA VAL A 38 1.41 -15.87 -0.65
C VAL A 38 1.72 -14.42 -0.28
N ALA A 39 0.93 -13.46 -0.77
CA ALA A 39 1.11 -12.06 -0.44
C ALA A 39 0.91 -11.79 1.06
N ALA A 40 -0.13 -12.38 1.68
CA ALA A 40 -0.35 -12.27 3.12
C ALA A 40 0.83 -12.84 3.91
N GLY A 41 1.35 -14.00 3.50
CA GLY A 41 2.50 -14.64 4.14
C GLY A 41 3.77 -13.79 4.05
N ALA A 42 4.04 -13.18 2.89
CA ALA A 42 5.20 -12.30 2.70
C ALA A 42 5.12 -11.04 3.59
N LEU A 43 3.96 -10.39 3.64
CA LEU A 43 3.75 -9.21 4.49
C LEU A 43 3.83 -9.57 5.98
N LEU A 44 3.24 -10.69 6.38
CA LEU A 44 3.33 -11.19 7.74
C LEU A 44 4.77 -11.51 8.15
N ALA A 45 5.56 -12.11 7.25
CA ALA A 45 6.98 -12.36 7.48
C ALA A 45 7.74 -11.05 7.71
N GLY A 46 7.46 -10.01 6.92
CA GLY A 46 8.05 -8.67 7.13
C GLY A 46 7.69 -8.06 8.49
N LEU A 47 6.43 -8.17 8.93
CA LEU A 47 6.01 -7.71 10.26
C LEU A 47 6.64 -8.54 11.39
N ALA A 48 6.77 -9.85 11.20
CA ALA A 48 7.43 -10.73 12.16
C ALA A 48 8.91 -10.40 12.31
N VAL A 49 9.60 -10.11 11.20
CA VAL A 49 10.97 -9.59 11.23
C VAL A 49 11.01 -8.28 11.99
N ALA A 50 10.15 -7.30 11.66
CA ALA A 50 10.10 -6.04 12.39
C ALA A 50 9.86 -6.22 13.90
N ALA A 51 8.96 -7.11 14.29
CA ALA A 51 8.67 -7.45 15.69
C ALA A 51 9.85 -8.12 16.41
N SER A 52 10.77 -8.75 15.67
CA SER A 52 11.97 -9.39 16.22
C SER A 52 13.15 -8.42 16.41
N LEU A 53 13.07 -7.21 15.84
CA LEU A 53 14.12 -6.20 15.94
C LEU A 53 13.97 -5.39 17.22
N VAL A 54 15.09 -4.95 17.77
CA VAL A 54 15.11 -3.99 18.88
C VAL A 54 15.16 -2.58 18.28
N PRO A 55 14.14 -1.72 18.48
CA PRO A 55 14.17 -0.36 17.97
C PRO A 55 15.38 0.41 18.53
N ASP A 56 16.08 1.09 17.65
CA ASP A 56 17.23 1.91 18.04
C ASP A 56 16.75 3.21 18.70
N PRO A 57 17.30 3.60 19.87
CA PRO A 57 16.89 4.80 20.58
C PRO A 57 17.14 6.11 19.81
N ASP A 58 18.09 6.15 18.88
CA ASP A 58 18.35 7.31 18.02
C ASP A 58 17.28 7.46 16.92
N GLY A 59 16.36 6.50 16.81
CA GLY A 59 15.27 6.55 15.84
C GLY A 59 15.72 6.32 14.40
N HIS A 60 16.88 5.69 14.20
CA HIS A 60 17.41 5.22 12.92
C HIS A 60 18.42 4.08 13.13
N GLY A 61 18.88 3.41 12.07
CA GLY A 61 19.97 2.40 12.18
C GLY A 61 19.50 0.98 12.53
N THR A 62 18.24 0.77 12.94
CA THR A 62 17.70 -0.58 13.23
C THR A 62 17.81 -1.56 12.04
N HIS A 63 17.94 -1.07 10.80
CA HIS A 63 18.17 -1.90 9.63
C HIS A 63 19.52 -2.62 9.65
N GLU A 64 20.50 -2.12 10.41
CA GLU A 64 21.84 -2.73 10.53
C GLU A 64 21.82 -4.09 11.25
N GLN A 65 20.81 -4.32 12.11
CA GLN A 65 20.56 -5.62 12.73
C GLN A 65 20.22 -6.71 11.70
N LEU A 66 19.79 -6.32 10.49
CA LEU A 66 19.55 -7.21 9.36
C LEU A 66 20.83 -7.52 8.57
N GLY A 67 22.00 -7.08 9.03
CA GLY A 67 23.28 -7.19 8.32
C GLY A 67 23.44 -6.19 7.18
N LEU A 68 22.58 -5.17 7.12
CA LEU A 68 22.68 -4.08 6.15
C LEU A 68 23.71 -3.04 6.60
N PRO A 69 24.41 -2.37 5.68
CA PRO A 69 25.36 -1.32 6.05
C PRO A 69 24.64 -0.10 6.61
N ALA A 70 25.39 0.75 7.33
CA ALA A 70 24.93 2.08 7.73
C ALA A 70 24.42 2.89 6.53
N CYS A 71 23.50 3.83 6.78
CA CYS A 71 22.92 4.64 5.71
C CYS A 71 24.01 5.47 5.01
N GLY A 72 24.26 5.19 3.73
CA GLY A 72 25.31 5.89 2.97
C GLY A 72 25.13 7.41 2.91
N MET A 73 23.90 7.93 2.97
CA MET A 73 23.66 9.38 3.04
C MET A 73 24.12 9.94 4.39
N VAL A 74 23.77 9.27 5.49
CA VAL A 74 24.22 9.67 6.83
C VAL A 74 25.75 9.62 6.90
N VAL A 75 26.36 8.55 6.39
CA VAL A 75 27.83 8.40 6.37
C VAL A 75 28.50 9.48 5.51
N ALA A 76 27.92 9.84 4.36
CA ALA A 76 28.53 10.78 3.43
C ALA A 76 28.28 12.25 3.77
N THR A 77 27.11 12.60 4.32
CA THR A 77 26.68 13.99 4.51
C THR A 77 26.28 14.33 5.94
N GLY A 78 26.18 13.35 6.83
CA GLY A 78 25.65 13.53 8.18
C GLY A 78 24.14 13.77 8.23
N LEU A 79 23.42 13.68 7.10
CA LEU A 79 21.99 13.99 7.00
C LEU A 79 21.15 12.73 6.74
N PRO A 80 19.88 12.70 7.20
CA PRO A 80 18.98 11.58 6.96
C PRO A 80 18.51 11.54 5.51
N CYS A 81 18.43 10.34 4.94
CA CYS A 81 17.69 10.10 3.71
C CYS A 81 16.17 10.07 3.97
N PRO A 82 15.33 10.16 2.92
CA PRO A 82 13.87 10.15 3.07
C PRO A 82 13.30 8.90 3.75
N THR A 83 14.07 7.82 3.82
CA THR A 83 13.68 6.55 4.43
C THR A 83 14.44 6.25 5.73
N CYS A 84 15.30 7.16 6.22
CA CYS A 84 15.97 6.99 7.51
C CYS A 84 14.93 6.85 8.63
N GLY A 85 15.11 5.82 9.46
CA GLY A 85 14.22 5.51 10.57
C GLY A 85 12.98 4.68 10.21
N VAL A 86 12.77 4.30 8.94
CA VAL A 86 11.62 3.46 8.57
C VAL A 86 11.64 2.12 9.31
N THR A 87 12.76 1.38 9.28
CA THR A 87 12.85 0.09 9.97
C THR A 87 12.69 0.23 11.48
N THR A 88 13.23 1.31 12.07
CA THR A 88 13.07 1.63 13.49
C THR A 88 11.61 1.89 13.83
N ALA A 89 10.92 2.73 13.06
CA ALA A 89 9.49 2.97 13.22
C ALA A 89 8.65 1.69 13.02
N CYS A 90 9.03 0.81 12.10
CA CYS A 90 8.36 -0.48 11.93
C CYS A 90 8.53 -1.38 13.16
N ALA A 91 9.74 -1.45 13.73
CA ALA A 91 9.99 -2.23 14.94
C ALA A 91 9.22 -1.64 16.15
N THR A 92 9.21 -0.32 16.30
CA THR A 92 8.44 0.38 17.36
C THR A 92 6.93 0.14 17.20
N ALA A 93 6.41 0.24 15.97
CA ALA A 93 5.01 -0.03 15.66
C ALA A 93 4.63 -1.50 15.92
N ALA A 94 5.52 -2.45 15.58
CA ALA A 94 5.33 -3.87 15.86
C ALA A 94 5.31 -4.19 17.36
N GLY A 95 6.03 -3.40 18.18
CA GLY A 95 5.95 -3.41 19.64
C GLY A 95 4.66 -2.79 20.21
N GLY A 96 3.78 -2.24 19.37
CA GLY A 96 2.49 -1.65 19.77
C GLY A 96 2.51 -0.13 20.00
N ASP A 97 3.66 0.53 19.88
CA ASP A 97 3.77 1.98 20.04
C ASP A 97 3.67 2.71 18.69
N LEU A 98 2.44 2.88 18.21
CA LEU A 98 2.17 3.59 16.96
C LEU A 98 2.49 5.10 17.04
N ILE A 99 2.39 5.69 18.23
CA ILE A 99 2.65 7.12 18.43
C ILE A 99 4.16 7.38 18.39
N GLY A 100 4.94 6.57 19.11
CA GLY A 100 6.41 6.61 19.05
C GLY A 100 6.93 6.30 17.65
N ALA A 101 6.34 5.31 16.97
CA ALA A 101 6.68 5.02 15.57
C ALA A 101 6.44 6.22 14.64
N ALA A 102 5.32 6.93 14.82
CA ALA A 102 5.02 8.13 14.04
C ALA A 102 5.97 9.29 14.35
N ALA A 103 6.39 9.43 15.61
CA ALA A 103 7.40 10.41 16.02
C ALA A 103 8.80 10.08 15.47
N ILE A 104 9.11 8.80 15.25
CA ILE A 104 10.38 8.39 14.63
C ILE A 104 10.36 8.65 13.13
N GLN A 105 9.34 8.14 12.44
CA GLN A 105 9.20 8.22 10.99
C GLN A 105 7.74 7.94 10.58
N PRO A 106 6.94 8.97 10.27
CA PRO A 106 5.50 8.81 9.98
C PRO A 106 5.21 7.84 8.83
N VAL A 107 6.05 7.82 7.78
CA VAL A 107 5.90 6.86 6.67
C VAL A 107 6.04 5.42 7.15
N GLY A 108 6.99 5.14 8.04
CA GLY A 108 7.19 3.80 8.61
C GLY A 108 6.02 3.35 9.47
N ALA A 109 5.48 4.26 10.30
CA ALA A 109 4.28 4.01 11.10
C ALA A 109 3.05 3.71 10.22
N ILE A 110 2.76 4.57 9.25
CA ILE A 110 1.63 4.37 8.32
C ILE A 110 1.83 3.07 7.53
N GLY A 111 3.03 2.84 7.01
CA GLY A 111 3.37 1.63 6.26
C GLY A 111 3.16 0.36 7.07
N SER A 112 3.55 0.36 8.35
CA SER A 112 3.35 -0.78 9.26
C SER A 112 1.86 -1.05 9.50
N LEU A 113 1.08 0.00 9.76
CA LEU A 113 -0.37 -0.13 9.96
C LEU A 113 -1.08 -0.64 8.70
N VAL A 114 -0.77 -0.06 7.54
CA VAL A 114 -1.32 -0.50 6.25
C VAL A 114 -0.95 -1.95 5.99
N THR A 115 0.31 -2.34 6.25
CA THR A 115 0.76 -3.72 6.08
C THR A 115 -0.02 -4.68 6.97
N ALA A 116 -0.24 -4.33 8.25
CA ALA A 116 -1.04 -5.15 9.16
C ALA A 116 -2.49 -5.33 8.66
N VAL A 117 -3.14 -4.25 8.19
CA VAL A 117 -4.50 -4.32 7.61
C VAL A 117 -4.51 -5.19 6.35
N LEU A 118 -3.51 -5.06 5.48
CA LEU A 118 -3.39 -5.85 4.26
C LEU A 118 -3.21 -7.34 4.54
N VAL A 119 -2.42 -7.72 5.55
CA VAL A 119 -2.26 -9.13 5.97
C VAL A 119 -3.63 -9.74 6.27
N TRP A 120 -4.43 -9.10 7.11
CA TRP A 120 -5.76 -9.58 7.47
C TRP A 120 -6.72 -9.60 6.28
N GLY A 121 -6.72 -8.55 5.46
CA GLY A 121 -7.57 -8.49 4.26
C GLY A 121 -7.23 -9.57 3.23
N LEU A 122 -5.93 -9.84 3.01
CA LEU A 122 -5.45 -10.86 2.08
C LEU A 122 -5.73 -12.26 2.62
N ALA A 123 -5.47 -12.51 3.90
CA ALA A 123 -5.76 -13.78 4.55
C ALA A 123 -7.27 -14.09 4.51
N TRP A 124 -8.12 -13.10 4.79
CA TRP A 124 -9.58 -13.24 4.68
C TRP A 124 -10.02 -13.54 3.24
N SER A 125 -9.45 -12.84 2.25
CA SER A 125 -9.76 -13.06 0.83
C SER A 125 -9.30 -14.44 0.37
N ALA A 126 -8.13 -14.91 0.84
CA ALA A 126 -7.64 -16.26 0.60
C ALA A 126 -8.56 -17.31 1.21
N ALA A 127 -9.03 -17.10 2.45
CA ALA A 127 -9.92 -18.04 3.13
C ALA A 127 -11.33 -18.10 2.51
N THR A 128 -11.96 -16.96 2.23
CA THR A 128 -13.38 -16.86 1.84
C THR A 128 -13.64 -16.76 0.33
N GLY A 129 -12.61 -16.43 -0.46
CA GLY A 129 -12.74 -16.10 -1.88
C GLY A 129 -13.43 -14.75 -2.14
N SER A 130 -13.55 -13.87 -1.12
CA SER A 130 -14.12 -12.54 -1.25
C SER A 130 -13.24 -11.59 -2.07
N ARG A 131 -13.85 -10.67 -2.82
CA ARG A 131 -13.16 -9.62 -3.59
C ARG A 131 -12.99 -8.31 -2.81
N VAL A 132 -13.25 -8.32 -1.50
CA VAL A 132 -13.18 -7.13 -0.61
C VAL A 132 -11.88 -6.35 -0.82
N LEU A 133 -10.76 -7.05 -0.96
CA LEU A 133 -9.48 -6.39 -1.13
C LEU A 133 -9.19 -5.96 -2.57
N SER A 134 -9.71 -6.67 -3.58
CA SER A 134 -9.62 -6.23 -4.99
C SER A 134 -10.43 -4.96 -5.24
N ALA A 135 -11.51 -4.74 -4.49
CA ALA A 135 -12.25 -3.48 -4.52
C ALA A 135 -11.41 -2.32 -3.92
N LEU A 136 -10.63 -2.60 -2.87
CA LEU A 136 -9.68 -1.64 -2.27
C LEU A 136 -8.46 -1.36 -3.18
N THR A 137 -7.98 -2.31 -3.98
CA THR A 137 -6.87 -2.04 -4.92
C THR A 137 -7.22 -1.05 -6.03
N GLY A 138 -8.50 -0.85 -6.32
CA GLY A 138 -8.97 0.23 -7.21
C GLY A 138 -8.82 1.64 -6.62
N VAL A 139 -8.49 1.75 -5.33
CA VAL A 139 -8.30 3.02 -4.60
C VAL A 139 -6.88 3.57 -4.74
N LEU A 140 -5.97 2.87 -5.43
CA LEU A 140 -4.66 3.41 -5.84
C LEU A 140 -4.82 4.42 -6.98
N SER A 141 -5.64 5.44 -6.73
CA SER A 141 -5.86 6.57 -7.61
C SER A 141 -4.59 7.43 -7.66
N PRO A 142 -4.35 8.17 -8.75
CA PRO A 142 -3.27 9.15 -8.82
C PRO A 142 -3.26 10.10 -7.63
N ARG A 143 -4.43 10.43 -7.07
CA ARG A 143 -4.57 11.27 -5.87
C ARG A 143 -3.93 10.64 -4.64
N LEU A 144 -4.10 9.34 -4.44
CA LEU A 144 -3.49 8.62 -3.33
C LEU A 144 -1.97 8.52 -3.49
N MET A 145 -1.50 8.39 -4.74
CA MET A 145 -0.06 8.42 -5.05
C MET A 145 0.55 9.79 -4.72
N TRP A 146 -0.10 10.88 -5.14
CA TRP A 146 0.33 12.25 -4.79
C TRP A 146 0.25 12.53 -3.29
N ALA A 147 -0.79 12.03 -2.62
CA ALA A 147 -0.89 12.11 -1.17
C ALA A 147 0.27 11.36 -0.48
N GLY A 148 0.57 10.13 -0.92
CA GLY A 148 1.70 9.34 -0.41
C GLY A 148 3.04 10.04 -0.64
N LEU A 149 3.25 10.64 -1.81
CA LEU A 149 4.44 11.44 -2.09
C LEU A 149 4.53 12.67 -1.18
N GLY A 150 3.40 13.36 -0.94
CA GLY A 150 3.32 14.47 -0.01
C GLY A 150 3.63 14.06 1.43
N VAL A 151 3.14 12.91 1.88
CA VAL A 151 3.45 12.34 3.20
C VAL A 151 4.95 12.00 3.29
N LEU A 152 5.54 11.39 2.27
CA LEU A 152 6.97 11.09 2.24
C LEU A 152 7.82 12.36 2.32
N ALA A 153 7.51 13.37 1.49
CA ALA A 153 8.22 14.64 1.50
C ALA A 153 8.07 15.36 2.84
N GLY A 154 6.85 15.44 3.38
CA GLY A 154 6.58 16.04 4.69
C GLY A 154 7.28 15.30 5.83
N SER A 155 7.31 13.97 5.79
CA SER A 155 8.00 13.15 6.79
C SER A 155 9.52 13.29 6.71
N TRP A 156 10.07 13.46 5.52
CA TRP A 156 11.49 13.76 5.35
C TRP A 156 11.85 15.15 5.88
N VAL A 157 11.05 16.18 5.57
CA VAL A 157 11.22 17.52 6.15
C VAL A 157 11.14 17.46 7.68
N TYR A 158 10.15 16.76 8.23
CA TYR A 158 10.05 16.53 9.67
C TYR A 158 11.33 15.88 10.22
N LYS A 159 11.83 14.82 9.57
CA LYS A 159 13.04 14.12 9.99
C LYS A 159 14.28 14.99 9.90
N LEU A 160 14.39 15.86 8.89
CA LEU A 160 15.47 16.84 8.79
C LEU A 160 15.44 17.84 9.95
N LEU A 161 14.25 18.27 10.38
CA LEU A 161 14.08 19.22 11.49
C LEU A 161 14.36 18.58 12.86
N THR A 162 14.05 17.30 13.02
CA THR A 162 14.24 16.54 14.27
C THR A 162 15.51 15.70 14.27
N TRP A 163 16.35 15.85 13.25
CA TRP A 163 17.56 15.05 13.10
C TRP A 163 18.54 15.35 14.23
N ASN A 164 18.85 14.31 15.00
CA ASN A 164 19.89 14.36 15.99
C ASN A 164 20.85 13.22 15.67
N ALA A 165 21.88 13.52 14.88
CA ALA A 165 22.99 12.60 14.67
C ALA A 165 23.80 12.55 15.97
N THR A 166 23.33 11.80 16.97
CA THR A 166 24.13 11.46 18.14
C THR A 166 25.18 10.41 17.74
N ASN A 167 26.17 10.90 17.00
CA ASN A 167 27.53 10.41 16.80
C ASN A 167 27.71 8.95 16.32
N GLY A 168 28.20 8.81 15.08
CA GLY A 168 29.23 7.80 14.81
C GLY A 168 30.54 8.14 15.51
#